data_AF-A0A0M0BNK1-F1
#
_entry.id   AF-A0A0M0BNK1-F1
#
_cell.length_a   1.000
_cell.length_b   1.000
_cell.length_c   1.000
_cell.angle_alpha   90.00
_cell.angle_beta   90.00
_cell.angle_gamma   90.00
#
_symmetry.space_group_name_H-M   'P 1'
#
loop_
_entity.id
_entity.type
_entity.pdbx_description
1 polymer ?
#
loop_
_entity_poly.entity_id
_entity_poly.type
_entity_poly.pdbx_seq_one_letter_code
_entity_poly.pdbx_strand_id
1 'polypeptide(L)'
;MRALVDRKDVLREILKIEDQINMMKRNPTYLKIRYNLNYLEGRRFGSNILLIASPDDLDTVLKMRNNSLEMKDTILRYKERRAEFDVQIDNLHNEKTRLQKQLFKSYD
;
A
#
# COMPACT_ATOMS: atom_id res chain seq x y z
N MET A 1 -32.85 25.16 5.30
CA MET A 1 -31.47 25.14 5.85
C MET A 1 -30.99 23.72 6.21
N ARG A 2 -31.07 22.72 5.31
CA ARG A 2 -30.59 21.34 5.58
C ARG A 2 -29.43 20.86 4.69
N ALA A 3 -29.22 21.47 3.53
CA ALA A 3 -28.19 21.04 2.56
C ALA A 3 -26.75 21.42 2.94
N LEU A 4 -26.54 22.48 3.74
CA LEU A 4 -25.20 22.96 4.12
C LEU A 4 -24.52 22.09 5.18
N VAL A 5 -25.29 21.43 6.05
CA VAL A 5 -24.78 20.51 7.08
C VAL A 5 -24.23 19.25 6.40
N ASP A 6 -24.97 18.71 5.42
CA ASP A 6 -24.59 17.52 4.65
C ASP A 6 -23.29 17.71 3.85
N ARG A 7 -23.15 18.83 3.13
CA ARG A 7 -21.93 19.10 2.33
C ARG A 7 -20.67 19.26 3.17
N LYS A 8 -20.77 19.95 4.32
CA LYS A 8 -19.63 20.16 5.21
C LYS A 8 -19.15 18.83 5.81
N ASP A 9 -20.08 17.94 6.14
CA ASP A 9 -19.75 16.65 6.73
C ASP A 9 -19.19 15.68 5.68
N VAL A 10 -19.70 15.67 4.44
CA VAL A 10 -19.10 14.93 3.32
C VAL A 10 -17.67 15.40 3.02
N LEU A 11 -17.42 16.72 3.03
CA LEU A 11 -16.06 17.27 2.87
C LEU A 11 -15.11 16.83 3.99
N ARG A 12 -15.58 16.87 5.24
CA ARG A 12 -14.79 16.39 6.39
C ARG A 12 -14.43 14.92 6.24
N GLU A 13 -15.35 14.10 5.77
CA GLU A 13 -15.10 12.67 5.58
C GLU A 13 -14.09 12.41 4.45
N ILE A 14 -14.18 13.15 3.34
CA ILE A 14 -13.16 13.12 2.27
C ILE A 14 -11.77 13.44 2.82
N LEU A 15 -11.64 14.49 3.65
CA LEU A 15 -10.35 14.88 4.24
C LEU A 15 -9.81 13.79 5.19
N LYS A 16 -10.66 13.18 6.02
CA LYS A 16 -10.24 12.06 6.87
C LYS A 16 -9.73 10.88 6.05
N ILE A 17 -10.42 10.52 4.97
CA ILE A 17 -10.00 9.44 4.08
C ILE A 17 -8.66 9.78 3.41
N GLU A 18 -8.45 11.03 2.99
CA GLU A 18 -7.15 11.48 2.46
C GLU A 18 -6.03 11.32 3.49
N ASP A 19 -6.27 11.70 4.74
CA ASP A 19 -5.31 11.50 5.83
C ASP A 19 -5.01 10.02 6.07
N GLN A 20 -6.04 9.17 6.07
CA GLN A 20 -5.88 7.72 6.20
C GLN A 20 -5.04 7.13 5.07
N ILE A 21 -5.31 7.49 3.82
CA ILE A 21 -4.51 7.06 2.65
C ILE A 21 -3.05 7.50 2.82
N ASN A 22 -2.82 8.74 3.25
CA ASN A 22 -1.48 9.27 3.47
C ASN A 22 -0.75 8.55 4.60
N MET A 23 -1.44 8.23 5.71
CA MET A 23 -0.90 7.44 6.81
C MET A 23 -0.51 6.03 6.33
N MET A 24 -1.37 5.36 5.56
CA MET A 24 -1.07 4.04 5.00
C MET A 24 0.13 4.07 4.05
N LYS A 25 0.22 5.06 3.16
CA LYS A 25 1.36 5.22 2.24
C LYS A 25 2.66 5.53 2.96
N ARG A 26 2.61 6.13 4.15
CA ARG A 26 3.76 6.43 5.00
C ARG A 26 4.03 5.33 6.04
N ASN A 27 3.24 4.26 6.06
CA ASN A 27 3.44 3.17 7.00
C ASN A 27 4.84 2.55 6.78
N PRO A 28 5.70 2.49 7.81
CA PRO A 28 7.06 1.98 7.67
C PRO A 28 7.14 0.55 7.14
N THR A 29 6.21 -0.30 7.56
CA THR A 29 6.08 -1.70 7.10
C THR A 29 5.78 -1.74 5.61
N TYR A 30 4.80 -0.96 5.14
CA TYR A 30 4.47 -0.87 3.72
C TYR A 30 5.65 -0.37 2.87
N LEU A 31 6.33 0.68 3.34
CA LEU A 31 7.51 1.22 2.67
C LEU A 31 8.65 0.19 2.58
N LYS A 32 8.93 -0.53 3.67
CA LYS A 32 9.97 -1.57 3.72
C LYS A 32 9.64 -2.76 2.82
N ILE A 33 8.39 -3.21 2.80
CA ILE A 33 7.89 -4.23 1.87
C ILE A 33 8.10 -3.78 0.42
N ARG A 34 7.65 -2.56 0.07
CA ARG A 34 7.79 -2.03 -1.28
C ARG A 34 9.24 -1.90 -1.72
N TYR A 35 10.10 -1.42 -0.83
CA TYR A 35 11.54 -1.32 -1.07
C TYR A 35 12.16 -2.69 -1.34
N ASN A 36 11.91 -3.66 -0.46
CA ASN A 36 12.46 -5.02 -0.58
C ASN A 36 11.97 -5.72 -1.85
N LEU A 37 10.70 -5.58 -2.19
CA LEU A 37 10.15 -6.13 -3.41
C LEU A 37 10.80 -5.52 -4.66
N ASN A 38 10.91 -4.19 -4.72
CA ASN A 38 11.60 -3.50 -5.81
C ASN A 38 13.06 -3.94 -5.94
N TYR A 39 13.75 -4.13 -4.82
CA TYR A 39 15.13 -4.60 -4.79
C TYR A 39 15.28 -6.02 -5.34
N LEU A 40 14.38 -6.93 -4.97
CA LEU A 40 14.39 -8.31 -5.46
C LEU A 40 14.01 -8.38 -6.96
N GLU A 41 12.98 -7.66 -7.39
CA GLU A 41 12.52 -7.67 -8.79
C GLU A 41 13.49 -6.93 -9.73
N GLY A 42 14.17 -5.90 -9.23
CA GLY A 42 15.14 -5.12 -10.01
C GLY A 42 16.48 -5.82 -10.20
N ARG A 43 16.80 -6.85 -9.41
CA ARG A 43 18.09 -7.54 -9.49
C ARG A 43 18.15 -8.50 -10.67
N ARG A 44 18.83 -8.08 -11.74
CA ARG A 44 19.19 -8.95 -12.88
C ARG A 44 20.61 -9.51 -12.80
N PHE A 45 21.52 -8.76 -12.19
CA PHE A 45 22.96 -9.08 -12.10
C PHE A 45 23.50 -8.73 -10.71
N GLY A 46 24.63 -9.32 -10.31
CA GLY A 46 25.31 -9.03 -9.03
C GLY A 46 25.62 -10.27 -8.19
N SER A 47 25.81 -10.07 -6.89
CA SER A 47 26.17 -11.13 -5.93
C SER A 47 25.22 -12.34 -6.04
N ASN A 48 25.81 -13.54 -6.04
CA ASN A 48 25.09 -14.81 -5.98
C ASN A 48 24.28 -14.99 -4.70
N ILE A 49 24.59 -14.23 -3.64
CA ILE A 49 23.91 -14.29 -2.35
C ILE A 49 23.30 -12.93 -2.03
N LEU A 50 22.07 -12.96 -1.55
CA LEU A 50 21.24 -11.84 -1.14
C LEU A 50 21.01 -11.88 0.37
N LEU A 51 21.03 -10.72 0.98
CA LEU A 51 20.55 -10.48 2.34
C LEU A 51 19.37 -9.53 2.22
N ILE A 52 18.22 -9.92 2.77
CA ILE A 52 17.01 -9.11 2.77
C ILE A 52 16.21 -9.39 4.03
N ALA A 53 15.38 -8.45 4.49
CA ALA A 53 14.48 -8.74 5.59
C ALA A 53 13.54 -9.92 5.25
N SER A 54 13.02 -10.63 6.25
CA SER A 54 12.00 -11.65 6.02
C SER A 54 10.66 -10.96 5.72
N PRO A 55 9.85 -11.48 4.77
CA PRO A 55 8.48 -11.00 4.60
C PRO A 55 7.61 -11.28 5.83
N ASP A 56 7.95 -12.31 6.62
CA ASP A 56 7.17 -12.72 7.78
C ASP A 56 7.47 -11.88 9.03
N ASP A 57 8.74 -11.54 9.19
CA ASP A 57 9.28 -10.68 10.23
C ASP A 57 10.33 -9.75 9.64
N LEU A 58 10.00 -8.46 9.51
CA LEU A 58 10.86 -7.49 8.88
C LEU A 58 12.13 -7.17 9.68
N ASP A 59 12.22 -7.57 10.95
CA ASP A 59 13.41 -7.36 11.77
C ASP A 59 14.43 -8.51 11.63
N THR A 60 13.99 -9.64 11.09
CA THR A 60 14.85 -10.78 10.76
C THR A 60 15.42 -10.65 9.34
N VAL A 61 16.70 -11.02 9.15
CA VAL A 61 17.36 -11.04 7.84
C VAL A 61 17.45 -12.46 7.29
N LEU A 62 16.96 -12.67 6.06
CA LEU A 62 17.11 -13.88 5.26
C LEU A 62 18.34 -13.80 4.38
N LYS A 63 19.05 -14.92 4.27
CA LYS A 63 20.16 -15.13 3.33
C LYS A 63 19.75 -16.14 2.28
N MET A 64 19.66 -15.72 1.02
CA MET A 64 19.20 -16.57 -0.08
C MET A 64 20.07 -16.43 -1.32
N ARG A 65 20.02 -17.42 -2.21
CA ARG A 65 20.74 -17.35 -3.50
C ARG A 65 19.95 -16.53 -4.51
N ASN A 66 20.64 -15.69 -5.28
CA ASN A 66 20.03 -14.96 -6.40
C ASN A 66 19.46 -15.95 -7.44
N ASN A 67 18.30 -15.61 -8.03
CA ASN A 67 17.56 -16.44 -8.99
C ASN A 67 17.15 -17.84 -8.49
N SER A 68 17.19 -18.09 -7.17
CA SER A 68 16.72 -19.35 -6.59
C SER A 68 15.20 -19.43 -6.50
N LEU A 69 14.68 -20.64 -6.29
CA LEU A 69 13.27 -20.84 -5.93
C LEU A 69 12.91 -20.09 -4.64
N GLU A 70 13.78 -20.14 -3.63
CA GLU A 70 13.61 -19.41 -2.36
C GLU A 70 13.42 -17.89 -2.56
N MET A 71 14.15 -17.30 -3.50
CA MET A 71 13.98 -15.89 -3.87
C MET A 71 12.61 -15.65 -4.52
N LYS A 72 12.17 -16.53 -5.44
CA LYS A 72 10.85 -16.41 -6.07
C LYS A 72 9.72 -16.53 -5.05
N ASP A 73 9.83 -17.48 -4.12
CA ASP A 73 8.85 -17.67 -3.05
C ASP A 73 8.83 -16.46 -2.10
N THR A 74 9.99 -15.88 -1.81
CA THR A 74 10.08 -14.65 -1.00
C THR A 74 9.45 -13.46 -1.71
N ILE A 75 9.65 -13.31 -3.02
CA ILE A 75 8.97 -12.29 -3.83
C ILE A 75 7.46 -12.46 -3.76
N LEU A 76 6.96 -13.70 -3.87
CA LEU A 76 5.53 -14.00 -3.81
C LEU A 76 4.94 -13.55 -2.46
N ARG A 77 5.57 -13.94 -1.34
CA ARG A 77 5.12 -13.52 0.00
C ARG A 77 5.13 -12.00 0.18
N TYR A 78 6.14 -11.31 -0.37
CA TYR A 78 6.14 -9.84 -0.36
C TYR A 78 5.01 -9.23 -1.17
N LYS A 79 4.64 -9.84 -2.31
CA LYS A 79 3.48 -9.40 -3.11
C LYS A 79 2.17 -9.60 -2.38
N GLU A 80 2.00 -10.73 -1.71
CA GLU A 80 0.82 -11.03 -0.90
C GLU A 80 0.65 -9.99 0.21
N ARG A 81 1.71 -9.75 1.00
CA ARG A 81 1.66 -8.72 2.05
C ARG A 81 1.45 -7.32 1.50
N ARG A 82 2.05 -6.97 0.35
CA ARG A 82 1.79 -5.67 -0.29
C ARG A 82 0.33 -5.54 -0.71
N ALA A 83 -0.26 -6.61 -1.26
CA ALA A 83 -1.64 -6.62 -1.71
C ALA A 83 -2.64 -6.31 -0.58
N GLU A 84 -2.37 -6.75 0.65
CA GLU A 84 -3.20 -6.41 1.81
C GLU A 84 -3.27 -4.89 2.07
N PHE A 85 -2.16 -4.17 1.90
CA PHE A 85 -2.13 -2.71 1.99
C PHE A 85 -2.76 -2.06 0.77
N ASP A 86 -2.47 -2.57 -0.42
CA ASP A 86 -2.99 -2.02 -1.68
C ASP A 86 -4.53 -2.10 -1.71
N VAL A 87 -5.13 -3.22 -1.27
CA VAL A 87 -6.59 -3.39 -1.15
C VAL A 87 -7.21 -2.37 -0.19
N GLN A 88 -6.58 -2.12 0.95
CA GLN A 88 -7.07 -1.12 1.92
C GLN A 88 -7.01 0.29 1.34
N ILE A 89 -5.91 0.64 0.65
CA ILE A 89 -5.74 1.92 -0.02
C ILE A 89 -6.78 2.09 -1.14
N ASP A 90 -7.03 1.05 -1.92
CA ASP A 90 -8.01 1.06 -3.02
C ASP A 90 -9.44 1.23 -2.50
N ASN A 91 -9.78 0.57 -1.39
CA ASN A 91 -11.08 0.75 -0.73
C ASN A 91 -11.30 2.20 -0.29
N LEU A 92 -10.29 2.82 0.33
CA LEU A 92 -10.32 4.23 0.71
C LEU A 92 -10.45 5.16 -0.52
N HIS A 93 -9.74 4.87 -1.61
CA HIS A 93 -9.87 5.62 -2.86
C HIS A 93 -11.26 5.51 -3.49
N ASN A 94 -11.87 4.32 -3.44
CA ASN A 94 -13.23 4.08 -3.91
C ASN A 94 -14.26 4.84 -3.09
N GLU A 95 -14.11 4.82 -1.76
CA GLU A 95 -14.99 5.56 -0.86
C GLU A 95 -14.88 7.08 -1.06
N LYS A 96 -13.65 7.60 -1.16
CA LYS A 96 -13.40 9.00 -1.49
C LYS A 96 -14.10 9.38 -2.79
N THR A 97 -13.95 8.57 -3.83
CA THR A 97 -14.57 8.80 -5.14
C THR A 97 -16.10 8.80 -5.06
N ARG A 98 -16.69 7.91 -4.25
CA ARG A 98 -18.14 7.87 -3.98
C ARG A 98 -18.61 9.16 -3.31
N LEU A 99 -17.90 9.62 -2.27
CA LEU A 99 -18.23 10.86 -1.55
C LEU A 99 -18.07 12.10 -2.43
N GLN A 100 -17.02 12.17 -3.25
CA GLN A 100 -16.83 13.25 -4.23
C GLN A 100 -17.98 13.27 -5.23
N LYS A 101 -18.40 12.12 -5.76
CA LYS A 101 -19.59 12.02 -6.63
C LYS A 101 -20.84 12.51 -5.92
N GLN A 102 -21.07 12.18 -4.66
CA GLN A 102 -22.22 12.68 -3.89
C GLN A 102 -22.18 14.20 -3.72
N LEU A 103 -21.00 14.75 -3.42
CA LEU A 103 -20.82 16.18 -3.22
C LEU A 103 -21.10 16.97 -4.51
N PHE A 104 -20.59 16.50 -5.66
CA PHE A 104 -20.63 17.23 -6.92
C PHE A 104 -21.80 16.84 -7.86
N LYS A 105 -22.45 15.69 -7.69
CA LYS A 105 -23.70 15.35 -8.43
C LYS A 105 -24.95 16.06 -7.90
N SER A 106 -24.86 16.74 -6.75
CA SER A 106 -25.98 17.53 -6.20
C SER A 106 -26.18 18.90 -6.90
N TYR A 107 -25.74 19.03 -8.15
CA TYR A 107 -25.61 20.30 -8.89
C TYR A 107 -26.09 20.25 -10.36
N ASP A 108 -26.66 19.12 -10.82
CA ASP A 108 -27.48 19.05 -12.04
C ASP A 108 -28.97 18.97 -11.63
#